data_AF-A0A949Q7I2-F1
#
_entry.id   AF-A0A949Q7I2-F1
#
_cell.length_a   1.000
_cell.length_b   1.000
_cell.length_c   1.000
_cell.angle_alpha   90.00
_cell.angle_beta   90.00
_cell.angle_gamma   90.00
#
_symmetry.space_group_name_H-M   'P 1'
#
loop_
_entity.id
_entity.type
_entity.pdbx_description
1 polymer ?
#
loop_
_entity_poly.entity_id
_entity_poly.type
_entity_poly.pdbx_seq_one_letter_code
_entity_poly.pdbx_strand_id
1 'polypeptide(L)'
;ILQEVQRHRGATTSLLSGKAEFKGRADTARTGTDAAIAKADTVIVSTENDLGPVLGWSEFKADWQRLKSDFMALKPGENAQRHTAALAKLLEVMDLVAEQSTLVLDPESETYFSMDMAILQVPRVTERMGQGRALGSLVLSEKAVNQTQRDKMISGFGEVELRQIAIESDSKKIFVTDAPAQQKLRASFGEAKSGIGNFVNNVQQHILKPEVLTYDPVRYFDETTQAIDASFKLYDEVTLFLDQSLQDRVSRVKTELAFVMLIALGVIALVAGWAFVILRRVNRAVIGAAHALDQIADGNLDSVLKPDGNDEIGHLVHRLSEMQSQLRNRLAAESKAADENLRIKIGLDNVATNVMVADNALNIIYMNRAANELFARVEKDLRRDLPNFSAAALLGANIDVFHKNPAHQRALLQKLTGKHRSTIAVGGRTFVLTVTPVLNDSGQQLGTAVEWLDRTGEVAIENEVAMIVSAAANGDFTQRVASEGKEGFFLQLAHNLNQLL
;
A
#
# COMPACT_ATOMS: atom_id res chain seq x y z
N ILE A 1 13.30 55.99 16.08
CA ILE A 1 14.39 56.83 15.48
C ILE A 1 13.80 58.14 14.95
N LEU A 2 12.85 58.07 14.02
CA LEU A 2 12.18 59.24 13.42
C LEU A 2 11.76 60.32 14.44
N GLN A 3 11.00 59.95 15.46
CA GLN A 3 10.55 60.86 16.53
C GLN A 3 11.71 61.58 17.23
N GLU A 4 12.78 60.87 17.56
CA GLU A 4 13.92 61.42 18.29
C GLU A 4 14.75 62.37 17.41
N VAL A 5 14.94 62.06 16.13
CA VAL A 5 15.61 62.98 15.19
C VAL A 5 14.77 64.24 14.96
N GLN A 6 13.43 64.12 14.91
CA GLN A 6 12.52 65.27 14.83
C GLN A 6 12.56 66.13 16.11
N ARG A 7 12.64 65.51 17.29
CA ARG A 7 12.82 66.20 18.58
C ARG A 7 14.16 66.92 18.61
N HIS A 8 15.24 66.26 18.17
CA HIS A 8 16.57 66.85 18.06
C HIS A 8 16.59 68.05 17.13
N ARG A 9 15.98 67.95 15.93
CA ARG A 9 15.83 69.08 14.99
C ARG A 9 15.16 70.28 15.65
N GLY A 10 14.02 70.06 16.30
CA GLY A 10 13.26 71.13 16.95
C GLY A 10 14.05 71.80 18.07
N ALA A 11 14.63 70.99 18.96
CA ALA A 11 15.38 71.50 20.11
C ALA A 11 16.67 72.23 19.70
N THR A 12 17.45 71.68 18.76
CA THR A 12 18.69 72.31 18.30
C THR A 12 18.43 73.59 17.50
N THR A 13 17.35 73.65 16.71
CA THR A 13 16.97 74.88 15.99
C THR A 13 16.59 76.00 16.95
N SER A 14 15.82 75.70 18.00
CA SER A 14 15.50 76.68 19.05
C SER A 14 16.74 77.10 19.85
N LEU A 15 17.63 76.16 20.18
CA LEU A 15 18.89 76.43 20.87
C LEU A 15 19.80 77.38 20.07
N LEU A 16 19.98 77.11 18.78
CA LEU A 16 20.76 77.96 17.85
C LEU A 16 20.11 79.34 17.65
N SER A 17 18.82 79.48 17.93
CA SER A 17 18.09 80.75 17.93
C SER A 17 18.18 81.51 19.27
N GLY A 18 19.06 81.07 20.17
CA GLY A 18 19.37 81.75 21.44
C GLY A 18 18.55 81.28 22.66
N LYS A 19 17.77 80.20 22.53
CA LYS A 19 16.95 79.65 23.62
C LYS A 19 17.70 78.55 24.37
N ALA A 20 18.53 78.95 25.33
CA ALA A 20 19.42 78.04 26.08
C ALA A 20 18.70 76.90 26.81
N GLU A 21 17.44 77.12 27.21
CA GLU A 21 16.57 76.13 27.86
C GLU A 21 16.31 74.87 27.01
N PHE A 22 16.50 74.94 25.69
CA PHE A 22 16.35 73.78 24.80
C PHE A 22 17.57 72.85 24.78
N LYS A 23 18.69 73.21 25.42
CA LYS A 23 19.90 72.37 25.47
C LYS A 23 19.62 70.98 26.05
N GLY A 24 18.93 70.92 27.19
CA GLY A 24 18.56 69.64 27.81
C GLY A 24 17.69 68.78 26.89
N ARG A 25 16.70 69.39 26.22
CA ARG A 25 15.84 68.69 25.25
C ARG A 25 16.64 68.13 24.06
N ALA A 26 17.64 68.88 23.57
CA ALA A 26 18.51 68.44 22.49
C ALA A 26 19.39 67.24 22.93
N ASP A 27 20.00 67.31 24.11
CA ASP A 27 20.85 66.22 24.63
C ASP A 27 20.06 64.93 24.88
N THR A 28 18.83 65.04 25.41
CA THR A 28 17.92 63.89 25.55
C THR A 28 17.60 63.27 24.19
N ALA A 29 17.19 64.08 23.21
CA ALA A 29 16.84 63.58 21.88
C ALA A 29 18.03 62.96 21.14
N ARG A 30 19.23 63.52 21.32
CA ARG A 30 20.48 62.98 20.78
C ARG A 30 20.75 61.56 21.32
N THR A 31 20.66 61.42 22.64
CA THR A 31 20.88 60.14 23.33
C THR A 31 19.80 59.11 22.96
N GLY A 32 18.54 59.56 22.87
CA GLY A 32 17.42 58.75 22.42
C GLY A 32 17.58 58.25 20.98
N THR A 33 18.09 59.11 20.09
CA THR A 33 18.39 58.72 18.71
C THR A 33 19.47 57.66 18.64
N ASP A 34 20.59 57.83 19.37
CA ASP A 34 21.68 56.84 19.38
C ASP A 34 21.21 55.48 19.92
N ALA A 35 20.43 55.48 21.01
CA ALA A 35 19.85 54.27 21.57
C ALA A 35 18.88 53.58 20.59
N ALA A 36 18.08 54.36 19.86
CA ALA A 36 17.16 53.83 18.86
C ALA A 36 17.89 53.27 17.63
N ILE A 37 18.99 53.89 17.20
CA ILE A 37 19.86 53.37 16.12
C ILE A 37 20.50 52.04 16.54
N ALA A 38 21.02 51.94 17.76
CA ALA A 38 21.60 50.69 18.26
C ALA A 38 20.59 49.52 18.30
N LYS A 39 19.33 49.81 18.68
CA LYS A 39 18.24 48.82 18.61
C LYS A 39 17.96 48.39 17.18
N ALA A 40 17.87 49.35 16.25
CA ALA A 40 17.66 49.04 14.83
C ALA A 40 18.82 48.24 14.23
N ASP A 41 20.07 48.57 14.56
CA ASP A 41 21.25 47.79 14.14
C ASP A 41 21.16 46.33 14.59
N THR A 42 20.71 46.08 15.81
CA THR A 42 20.52 44.71 16.33
C THR A 42 19.49 43.95 15.52
N VAL A 43 18.35 44.58 15.20
CA VAL A 43 17.27 43.96 14.41
C VAL A 43 17.71 43.73 12.96
N ILE A 44 18.35 44.70 12.34
CA ILE A 44 18.85 44.61 10.96
C ILE A 44 19.86 43.46 10.83
N VAL A 45 20.83 43.35 11.75
CA VAL A 45 21.79 42.24 11.74
C VAL A 45 21.09 40.89 11.92
N SER A 46 20.09 40.80 12.80
CA SER A 46 19.36 39.53 13.03
C SER A 46 18.51 39.08 11.84
N THR A 47 18.16 39.99 10.93
CA THR A 47 17.28 39.74 9.78
C THR A 47 18.00 39.76 8.44
N GLU A 48 19.32 40.02 8.43
CA GLU A 48 20.12 40.15 7.21
C GLU A 48 20.14 38.87 6.36
N ASN A 49 20.11 37.69 6.99
CA ASN A 49 20.03 36.42 6.27
C ASN A 49 18.71 36.22 5.53
N ASP A 50 17.62 36.82 6.02
CA ASP A 50 16.27 36.64 5.49
C ASP A 50 15.89 37.75 4.49
N LEU A 51 16.28 38.99 4.77
CA LEU A 51 15.89 40.19 4.00
C LEU A 51 17.03 40.79 3.15
N GLY A 52 18.28 40.36 3.40
CA GLY A 52 19.46 40.98 2.82
C GLY A 52 19.85 42.31 3.50
N PRO A 53 20.83 43.04 2.93
CA PRO A 53 21.28 44.30 3.49
C PRO A 53 20.22 45.40 3.33
N VAL A 54 20.00 46.16 4.41
CA VAL A 54 19.10 47.33 4.39
C VAL A 54 19.80 48.50 3.69
N LEU A 55 19.34 48.79 2.48
CA LEU A 55 19.86 49.87 1.65
C LEU A 55 19.60 51.25 2.30
N GLY A 56 20.53 52.18 2.14
CA GLY A 56 20.44 53.55 2.69
C GLY A 56 20.70 53.69 4.20
N TRP A 57 20.68 52.59 4.97
CA TRP A 57 20.84 52.63 6.42
C TRP A 57 22.21 53.17 6.88
N SER A 58 23.29 52.74 6.23
CA SER A 58 24.65 53.21 6.52
C SER A 58 24.82 54.71 6.24
N GLU A 59 24.21 55.20 5.15
CA GLU A 59 24.23 56.62 4.80
C GLU A 59 23.46 57.47 5.80
N PHE A 60 22.27 57.02 6.22
CA PHE A 60 21.51 57.68 7.28
C PHE A 60 22.33 57.78 8.57
N LYS A 61 22.99 56.68 8.99
CA LYS A 61 23.86 56.71 10.18
C LYS A 61 25.01 57.71 10.03
N ALA A 62 25.63 57.79 8.85
CA ALA A 62 26.70 58.74 8.58
C ALA A 62 26.22 60.20 8.59
N ASP A 63 25.03 60.48 8.05
CA ASP A 63 24.39 61.80 8.12
C ASP A 63 24.06 62.17 9.57
N TRP A 64 23.52 61.23 10.37
CA TRP A 64 23.25 61.44 11.79
C TRP A 64 24.51 61.76 12.58
N GLN A 65 25.61 61.03 12.38
CA GLN A 65 26.87 61.30 13.10
C GLN A 65 27.40 62.71 12.81
N ARG A 66 27.34 63.16 11.55
CA ARG A 66 27.73 64.54 11.17
C ARG A 66 26.81 65.59 11.78
N LEU A 67 25.49 65.35 11.77
CA LEU A 67 24.52 66.25 12.41
C LEU A 67 24.77 66.37 13.91
N LYS A 68 25.03 65.25 14.57
CA LYS A 68 25.31 65.17 15.99
C LYS A 68 26.57 65.93 16.39
N SER A 69 27.62 65.90 15.57
CA SER A 69 28.89 66.58 15.86
C SER A 69 28.88 68.07 15.52
N ASP A 70 28.27 68.43 14.40
CA ASP A 70 28.54 69.72 13.75
C ASP A 70 27.42 70.76 13.95
N PHE A 71 26.27 70.40 14.52
CA PHE A 71 25.09 71.29 14.53
C PHE A 71 25.35 72.66 15.16
N MET A 72 26.23 72.75 16.16
CA MET A 72 26.58 74.00 16.84
C MET A 72 27.27 75.01 15.91
N ALA A 73 27.87 74.56 14.81
CA ALA A 73 28.50 75.42 13.80
C ALA A 73 27.51 75.89 12.72
N LEU A 74 26.27 75.39 12.72
CA LEU A 74 25.27 75.68 11.69
C LEU A 74 24.38 76.86 12.07
N LYS A 75 23.85 77.55 11.07
CA LYS A 75 22.75 78.51 11.27
C LYS A 75 21.43 77.74 11.57
N PRO A 76 20.47 78.32 12.31
CA PRO A 76 19.21 77.63 12.67
C PRO A 76 18.48 77.02 11.46
N GLY A 77 18.34 77.78 10.37
CA GLY A 77 17.69 77.29 9.15
C GLY A 77 18.45 76.16 8.44
N GLU A 78 19.79 76.24 8.41
CA GLU A 78 20.64 75.20 7.83
C GLU A 78 20.59 73.91 8.65
N ASN A 79 20.63 74.04 9.99
CA ASN A 79 20.45 72.93 10.91
C ASN A 79 19.12 72.20 10.66
N ALA A 80 18.02 72.94 10.59
CA ALA A 80 16.70 72.38 10.31
C ALA A 80 16.65 71.68 8.94
N GLN A 81 17.28 72.26 7.91
CA GLN A 81 17.33 71.69 6.58
C GLN A 81 18.12 70.39 6.53
N ARG A 82 19.31 70.32 7.14
CA ARG A 82 20.13 69.09 7.15
C ARG A 82 19.44 67.96 7.93
N HIS A 83 18.77 68.26 9.04
CA HIS A 83 17.94 67.27 9.73
C HIS A 83 16.80 66.76 8.87
N THR A 84 16.12 67.66 8.14
CA THR A 84 15.03 67.29 7.24
C THR A 84 15.51 66.37 6.12
N ALA A 85 16.72 66.60 5.58
CA ALA A 85 17.34 65.72 4.59
C ALA A 85 17.67 64.33 5.16
N ALA A 86 18.22 64.25 6.37
CA ALA A 86 18.49 62.97 7.04
C ALA A 86 17.20 62.20 7.34
N LEU A 87 16.13 62.90 7.73
CA LEU A 87 14.81 62.29 7.95
C LEU A 87 14.17 61.79 6.66
N ALA A 88 14.34 62.50 5.54
CA ALA A 88 13.88 62.03 4.24
C ALA A 88 14.54 60.70 3.86
N LYS A 89 15.87 60.56 4.07
CA LYS A 89 16.56 59.28 3.87
C LYS A 89 16.08 58.18 4.82
N LEU A 90 15.79 58.51 6.09
CA LEU A 90 15.24 57.52 7.01
C LEU A 90 13.88 57.00 6.55
N LEU A 91 13.02 57.88 6.02
CA LEU A 91 11.72 57.48 5.46
C LEU A 91 11.91 56.60 4.22
N GLU A 92 12.87 56.90 3.36
CA GLU A 92 13.24 56.06 2.22
C GLU A 92 13.75 54.68 2.66
N VAL A 93 14.57 54.61 3.72
CA VAL A 93 14.99 53.34 4.32
C VAL A 93 13.77 52.54 4.81
N MET A 94 12.78 53.19 5.42
CA MET A 94 11.54 52.53 5.86
C MET A 94 10.76 51.95 4.67
N ASP A 95 10.66 52.68 3.57
CA ASP A 95 10.00 52.20 2.34
C ASP A 95 10.74 50.98 1.77
N LEU A 96 12.07 51.05 1.65
CA LEU A 96 12.90 49.97 1.13
C LEU A 96 12.80 48.70 1.98
N VAL A 97 12.74 48.82 3.31
CA VAL A 97 12.53 47.66 4.20
C VAL A 97 11.14 47.06 3.98
N ALA A 98 10.10 47.89 3.80
CA ALA A 98 8.75 47.41 3.55
C ALA A 98 8.63 46.73 2.16
N GLU A 99 9.38 47.21 1.17
CA GLU A 99 9.49 46.59 -0.16
C GLU A 99 10.27 45.28 -0.13
N GLN A 100 11.46 45.25 0.51
CA GLN A 100 12.31 44.06 0.64
C GLN A 100 11.61 42.92 1.39
N SER A 101 10.86 43.27 2.44
CA SER A 101 10.04 42.31 3.19
C SER A 101 8.75 41.92 2.47
N THR A 102 8.44 42.54 1.33
CA THR A 102 7.19 42.40 0.56
C THR A 102 5.93 42.78 1.35
N LEU A 103 6.09 43.41 2.51
CA LEU A 103 4.99 43.82 3.37
C LEU A 103 4.06 44.82 2.67
N VAL A 104 4.60 45.61 1.73
CA VAL A 104 3.81 46.51 0.86
C VAL A 104 2.84 45.79 -0.07
N LEU A 105 3.02 44.49 -0.30
CA LEU A 105 2.18 43.64 -1.16
C LEU A 105 1.37 42.63 -0.33
N ASP A 106 1.16 42.90 0.96
CA ASP A 106 0.43 41.97 1.81
C ASP A 106 -0.99 41.70 1.26
N PRO A 107 -1.39 40.43 1.09
CA PRO A 107 -2.63 40.10 0.40
C PRO A 107 -3.88 40.28 1.27
N GLU A 108 -3.74 40.38 2.60
CA GLU A 108 -4.86 40.55 3.51
C GLU A 108 -5.15 42.02 3.75
N SER A 109 -6.41 42.42 3.58
CA SER A 109 -6.83 43.82 3.65
C SER A 109 -6.43 44.47 4.98
N GLU A 110 -6.65 43.80 6.11
CA GLU A 110 -6.41 44.35 7.45
C GLU A 110 -4.94 44.70 7.69
N THR A 111 -4.03 43.79 7.34
CA THR A 111 -2.58 43.94 7.44
C THR A 111 -2.04 44.90 6.38
N TYR A 112 -2.58 44.89 5.16
CA TYR A 112 -2.22 45.83 4.10
C TYR A 112 -2.49 47.29 4.52
N PHE A 113 -3.71 47.61 4.97
CA PHE A 113 -4.03 49.00 5.36
C PHE A 113 -3.35 49.40 6.68
N SER A 114 -3.07 48.44 7.57
CA SER A 114 -2.26 48.70 8.77
C SER A 114 -0.81 49.04 8.40
N MET A 115 -0.22 48.35 7.43
CA MET A 115 1.10 48.66 6.87
C MET A 115 1.09 50.04 6.21
N ASP A 116 0.10 50.35 5.37
CA ASP A 116 0.03 51.66 4.69
C ASP A 116 -0.01 52.80 5.73
N MET A 117 -0.86 52.67 6.75
CA MET A 117 -0.91 53.63 7.85
C MET A 117 0.43 53.74 8.60
N ALA A 118 1.03 52.60 8.97
CA ALA A 118 2.24 52.53 9.78
C ALA A 118 3.49 53.05 9.05
N ILE A 119 3.64 52.77 7.76
CA ILE A 119 4.86 53.04 6.99
C ILE A 119 4.67 54.23 6.06
N LEU A 120 3.55 54.28 5.34
CA LEU A 120 3.33 55.22 4.25
C LEU A 120 2.65 56.52 4.68
N GLN A 121 1.78 56.49 5.70
CA GLN A 121 1.02 57.68 6.12
C GLN A 121 1.56 58.37 7.39
N VAL A 122 1.53 57.69 8.54
CA VAL A 122 1.80 58.30 9.84
C VAL A 122 3.23 58.87 9.97
N PRO A 123 4.29 58.19 9.51
CA PRO A 123 5.65 58.74 9.52
C PRO A 123 5.78 60.03 8.70
N ARG A 124 5.06 60.12 7.59
CA ARG A 124 5.15 61.28 6.69
C ARG A 124 4.31 62.46 7.19
N VAL A 125 3.13 62.21 7.78
CA VAL A 125 2.33 63.29 8.39
C VAL A 125 3.04 63.88 9.61
N THR A 126 3.65 63.04 10.46
CA THR A 126 4.45 63.50 11.61
C THR A 126 5.65 64.32 11.17
N GLU A 127 6.31 63.94 10.06
CA GLU A 127 7.41 64.72 9.52
C GLU A 127 6.98 66.08 8.97
N ARG A 128 5.87 66.16 8.23
CA ARG A 128 5.33 67.45 7.77
C ARG A 128 4.88 68.33 8.92
N MET A 129 4.23 67.76 9.93
CA MET A 129 3.90 68.48 11.16
C MET A 129 5.17 68.95 11.90
N GLY A 130 6.22 68.13 11.93
CA GLY A 130 7.51 68.48 12.51
C GLY A 130 8.20 69.65 11.81
N GLN A 131 8.15 69.70 10.47
CA GLN A 131 8.64 70.83 9.68
C GLN A 131 7.81 72.09 9.95
N GLY A 132 6.49 71.98 9.98
CA GLY A 132 5.58 73.10 10.27
C GLY A 132 5.72 73.63 11.69
N ARG A 133 6.00 72.76 12.68
CA ARG A 133 6.37 73.18 14.04
C ARG A 133 7.65 74.00 14.04
N ALA A 134 8.72 73.50 13.42
CA ALA A 134 10.00 74.19 13.40
C ALA A 134 9.91 75.56 12.69
N LEU A 135 9.26 75.61 11.53
CA LEU A 135 9.07 76.84 10.77
C LEU A 135 8.12 77.81 11.50
N GLY A 136 7.05 77.29 12.11
CA GLY A 136 6.09 78.08 12.88
C GLY A 136 6.70 78.75 14.10
N SER A 137 7.49 78.02 14.88
CA SER A 137 8.21 78.59 16.03
C SER A 137 9.20 79.68 15.60
N LEU A 138 9.84 79.53 14.42
CA LEU A 138 10.74 80.54 13.88
C LEU A 138 9.99 81.83 13.51
N VAL A 139 8.94 81.74 12.69
CA VAL A 139 8.20 82.95 12.23
C VAL A 139 7.47 83.67 13.35
N LEU A 140 6.96 82.92 14.36
CA LEU A 140 6.36 83.53 15.55
C LEU A 140 7.42 84.23 16.41
N SER A 141 8.63 83.68 16.51
CA SER A 141 9.75 84.33 17.23
C SER A 141 10.24 85.58 16.51
N GLU A 142 10.32 85.55 15.18
CA GLU A 142 10.66 86.69 14.33
C GLU A 142 9.52 87.71 14.20
N LYS A 143 8.30 87.34 14.60
CA LYS A 143 7.05 88.09 14.42
C LYS A 143 6.78 88.50 12.96
N ALA A 144 7.36 87.78 12.01
CA ALA A 144 7.25 88.04 10.59
C ALA A 144 7.28 86.72 9.81
N VAL A 145 6.52 86.67 8.72
CA VAL A 145 6.54 85.55 7.77
C VAL A 145 6.75 86.11 6.37
N ASN A 146 7.87 85.73 5.74
CA ASN A 146 8.14 86.10 4.36
C ASN A 146 7.40 85.18 3.38
N GLN A 147 7.36 85.57 2.10
CA GLN A 147 6.61 84.84 1.07
C GLN A 147 7.08 83.37 0.94
N THR A 148 8.39 83.14 0.89
CA THR A 148 8.96 81.78 0.81
C THR A 148 8.58 80.91 2.00
N GLN A 149 8.56 81.45 3.22
CA GLN A 149 8.14 80.74 4.43
C GLN A 149 6.63 80.44 4.38
N ARG A 150 5.81 81.41 3.93
CA ARG A 150 4.36 81.25 3.77
C ARG A 150 4.03 80.15 2.75
N ASP A 151 4.70 80.13 1.61
CA ASP A 151 4.49 79.12 0.56
C ASP A 151 4.85 77.71 1.06
N LYS A 152 5.97 77.59 1.80
CA LYS A 152 6.37 76.33 2.45
C LYS A 152 5.34 75.85 3.47
N MET A 153 4.77 76.75 4.26
CA MET A 153 3.72 76.39 5.21
C MET A 153 2.45 75.93 4.52
N ILE A 154 2.00 76.64 3.47
CA ILE A 154 0.79 76.27 2.72
C ILE A 154 0.97 74.89 2.08
N SER A 155 2.11 74.64 1.43
CA SER A 155 2.41 73.33 0.83
C SER A 155 2.49 72.22 1.86
N GLY A 156 3.20 72.43 2.98
CA GLY A 156 3.29 71.43 4.05
C GLY A 156 1.94 71.16 4.72
N PHE A 157 1.12 72.19 4.91
CA PHE A 157 -0.22 72.10 5.45
C PHE A 157 -1.14 71.26 4.56
N GLY A 158 -1.16 71.51 3.24
CA GLY A 158 -1.95 70.73 2.30
C GLY A 158 -1.56 69.25 2.28
N GLU A 159 -0.26 68.92 2.42
CA GLU A 159 0.18 67.53 2.57
C GLU A 159 -0.30 66.89 3.88
N VAL A 160 -0.37 67.64 4.98
CA VAL A 160 -0.90 67.12 6.25
C VAL A 160 -2.38 66.77 6.10
N GLU A 161 -3.18 67.63 5.47
CA GLU A 161 -4.61 67.36 5.23
C GLU A 161 -4.82 66.14 4.31
N LEU A 162 -4.06 66.04 3.21
CA LEU A 162 -4.16 64.88 2.31
C LEU A 162 -3.82 63.57 3.01
N ARG A 163 -2.79 63.56 3.86
CA ARG A 163 -2.42 62.38 4.64
C ARG A 163 -3.42 62.07 5.73
N GLN A 164 -4.02 63.07 6.37
CA GLN A 164 -5.11 62.85 7.30
C GLN A 164 -6.27 62.12 6.62
N ILE A 165 -6.65 62.53 5.41
CA ILE A 165 -7.70 61.86 4.63
C ILE A 165 -7.33 60.39 4.34
N ALA A 166 -6.07 60.11 3.99
CA ALA A 166 -5.59 58.75 3.78
C ALA A 166 -5.67 57.90 5.07
N ILE A 167 -5.15 58.42 6.20
CA ILE A 167 -5.22 57.75 7.51
C ILE A 167 -6.68 57.48 7.92
N GLU A 168 -7.60 58.41 7.65
CA GLU A 168 -9.03 58.23 7.89
C GLU A 168 -9.69 57.23 6.92
N SER A 169 -9.13 57.03 5.73
CA SER A 169 -9.56 56.00 4.78
C SER A 169 -9.10 54.62 5.22
N ASP A 170 -7.82 54.49 5.58
CA ASP A 170 -7.22 53.22 6.04
C ASP A 170 -7.89 52.73 7.32
N SER A 171 -8.18 53.64 8.25
CA SER A 171 -8.85 53.27 9.51
C SER A 171 -10.23 52.63 9.29
N LYS A 172 -10.98 53.06 8.26
CA LYS A 172 -12.25 52.42 7.89
C LYS A 172 -12.07 50.99 7.37
N LYS A 173 -10.90 50.68 6.81
CA LYS A 173 -10.56 49.34 6.30
C LYS A 173 -9.98 48.45 7.38
N ILE A 174 -9.25 49.02 8.35
CA ILE A 174 -8.75 48.29 9.53
C ILE A 174 -9.92 47.96 10.47
N PHE A 175 -10.81 48.91 10.74
CA PHE A 175 -11.87 48.79 11.75
C PHE A 175 -13.19 48.19 11.24
N VAL A 176 -13.13 47.28 10.27
CA VAL A 176 -14.34 46.65 9.69
C VAL A 176 -15.10 45.80 10.72
N THR A 177 -14.39 45.18 11.66
CA THR A 177 -14.98 44.36 12.74
C THR A 177 -14.83 45.05 14.09
N ASP A 178 -15.70 44.77 15.06
CA ASP A 178 -15.58 45.30 16.43
C ASP A 178 -14.78 44.35 17.34
N ALA A 179 -13.61 43.92 16.86
CA ALA A 179 -12.76 42.98 17.60
C ALA A 179 -12.12 43.68 18.82
N PRO A 180 -12.04 43.01 19.99
CA PRO A 180 -11.39 43.57 21.19
C PRO A 180 -9.94 44.03 20.94
N ALA A 181 -9.21 43.32 20.07
CA ALA A 181 -7.85 43.66 19.68
C ALA A 181 -7.73 45.05 19.03
N GLN A 182 -8.80 45.57 18.43
CA GLN A 182 -8.79 46.87 17.75
C GLN A 182 -9.17 48.05 18.67
N GLN A 183 -9.65 47.80 19.90
CA GLN A 183 -10.18 48.86 20.76
C GLN A 183 -9.10 49.91 21.12
N LYS A 184 -7.89 49.45 21.46
CA LYS A 184 -6.76 50.32 21.80
C LYS A 184 -6.29 51.13 20.59
N LEU A 185 -6.22 50.49 19.42
CA LEU A 185 -5.86 51.15 18.16
C LEU A 185 -6.89 52.22 17.77
N ARG A 186 -8.19 51.94 17.92
CA ARG A 186 -9.27 52.91 17.67
C ARG A 186 -9.17 54.15 18.56
N ALA A 187 -8.86 53.96 19.85
CA ALA A 187 -8.67 55.08 20.78
C ALA A 187 -7.49 55.97 20.34
N SER A 188 -6.33 55.38 20.03
CA SER A 188 -5.17 56.12 19.54
C SER A 188 -5.40 56.79 18.18
N PHE A 189 -6.20 56.18 17.30
CA PHE A 189 -6.63 56.82 16.05
C PHE A 189 -7.47 58.08 16.32
N GLY A 190 -8.43 58.01 17.26
CA GLY A 190 -9.23 59.17 17.65
C GLY A 190 -8.38 60.31 18.22
N GLU A 191 -7.42 59.99 19.08
CA GLU A 191 -6.46 60.96 19.63
C GLU A 191 -5.59 61.59 18.53
N ALA A 192 -5.03 60.78 17.63
CA ALA A 192 -4.22 61.27 16.51
C ALA A 192 -5.03 62.16 15.56
N LYS A 193 -6.26 61.75 15.20
CA LYS A 193 -7.16 62.56 14.36
C LYS A 193 -7.43 63.93 15.00
N SER A 194 -7.74 63.96 16.29
CA SER A 194 -7.92 65.23 17.01
C SER A 194 -6.63 66.04 17.07
N GLY A 195 -5.49 65.40 17.28
CA GLY A 195 -4.17 66.04 17.32
C GLY A 195 -3.81 66.71 15.99
N ILE A 196 -3.97 66.00 14.87
CA ILE A 196 -3.71 66.53 13.52
C ILE A 196 -4.65 67.71 13.24
N GLY A 197 -5.93 67.61 13.58
CA GLY A 197 -6.88 68.73 13.43
C GLY A 197 -6.49 69.96 14.26
N ASN A 198 -6.01 69.76 15.49
CA ASN A 198 -5.51 70.85 16.33
C ASN A 198 -4.24 71.50 15.76
N PHE A 199 -3.31 70.70 15.22
CA PHE A 199 -2.12 71.21 14.54
C PHE A 199 -2.50 72.08 13.35
N VAL A 200 -3.39 71.58 12.49
CA VAL A 200 -3.94 72.29 11.33
C VAL A 200 -4.54 73.63 11.76
N ASN A 201 -5.41 73.63 12.78
CA ASN A 201 -6.03 74.84 13.28
C ASN A 201 -5.00 75.84 13.83
N ASN A 202 -3.98 75.37 14.56
CA ASN A 202 -2.91 76.22 15.09
C ASN A 202 -2.14 76.96 13.98
N VAL A 203 -1.71 76.24 12.93
CA VAL A 203 -1.01 76.85 11.79
C VAL A 203 -1.90 77.86 11.08
N GLN A 204 -3.16 77.49 10.82
CA GLN A 204 -4.07 78.30 10.05
C GLN A 204 -4.46 79.60 10.79
N GLN A 205 -4.84 79.49 12.07
CA GLN A 205 -5.38 80.61 12.84
C GLN A 205 -4.31 81.54 13.41
N HIS A 206 -3.11 81.03 13.68
CA HIS A 206 -2.09 81.82 14.38
C HIS A 206 -0.91 82.24 13.49
N ILE A 207 -0.81 81.71 12.27
CA ILE A 207 0.29 82.04 11.36
C ILE A 207 -0.20 82.46 9.97
N LEU A 208 -1.06 81.66 9.32
CA LEU A 208 -1.44 81.92 7.93
C LEU A 208 -2.49 83.01 7.78
N LYS A 209 -3.53 83.02 8.63
CA LYS A 209 -4.63 84.01 8.58
C LYS A 209 -4.27 85.39 9.16
N PRO A 210 -3.56 85.51 10.30
CA PRO A 210 -3.31 86.82 10.90
C PRO A 210 -2.39 87.70 10.06
N GLU A 211 -2.66 89.00 10.05
CA GLU A 211 -1.74 90.01 9.50
C GLU A 211 -0.56 90.28 10.46
N VAL A 212 -0.81 90.18 11.77
CA VAL A 212 0.19 90.40 12.82
C VAL A 212 0.33 89.13 13.67
N LEU A 213 1.58 88.66 13.82
CA LEU A 213 1.89 87.46 14.58
C LEU A 213 2.07 87.78 16.07
N THR A 214 1.11 87.35 16.89
CA THR A 214 1.09 87.61 18.35
C THR A 214 1.08 86.33 19.19
N TYR A 215 0.95 85.16 18.57
CA TYR A 215 0.88 83.90 19.29
C TYR A 215 2.23 83.51 19.91
N ASP A 216 2.20 82.97 21.13
CA ASP A 216 3.42 82.66 21.87
C ASP A 216 4.20 81.49 21.22
N PRO A 217 5.49 81.66 20.87
CA PRO A 217 6.26 80.63 20.17
C PRO A 217 6.47 79.34 20.98
N VAL A 218 6.56 79.45 22.31
CA VAL A 218 6.77 78.29 23.20
C VAL A 218 5.47 77.48 23.31
N ARG A 219 4.34 78.17 23.52
CA ARG A 219 3.01 77.57 23.51
C ARG A 219 2.71 76.88 22.18
N TYR A 220 2.98 77.54 21.05
CA TYR A 220 2.86 76.92 19.73
C TYR A 220 3.69 75.66 19.60
N PHE A 221 4.95 75.71 20.05
CA PHE A 221 5.85 74.55 20.04
C PHE A 221 5.29 73.39 20.86
N ASP A 222 4.83 73.65 22.08
CA ASP A 222 4.33 72.61 22.99
C ASP A 222 3.01 72.01 22.49
N GLU A 223 2.04 72.82 22.05
CA GLU A 223 0.76 72.35 21.50
C GLU A 223 0.93 71.53 20.22
N THR A 224 1.81 71.97 19.31
CA THR A 224 2.12 71.20 18.09
C THR A 224 2.95 69.95 18.39
N THR A 225 3.76 69.95 19.45
CA THR A 225 4.45 68.74 19.92
C THR A 225 3.46 67.71 20.44
N GLN A 226 2.45 68.12 21.22
CA GLN A 226 1.39 67.23 21.69
C GLN A 226 0.62 66.56 20.54
N ALA A 227 0.34 67.31 19.46
CA ALA A 227 -0.29 66.76 18.26
C ALA A 227 0.59 65.71 17.54
N ILE A 228 1.90 65.98 17.44
CA ILE A 228 2.86 65.03 16.87
C ILE A 228 2.98 63.77 17.73
N ASP A 229 3.05 63.91 19.06
CA ASP A 229 3.16 62.78 19.98
C ASP A 229 1.90 61.88 19.94
N ALA A 230 0.70 62.46 19.77
CA ALA A 230 -0.53 61.68 19.56
C ALA A 230 -0.46 60.83 18.27
N SER A 231 0.16 61.36 17.22
CA SER A 231 0.37 60.63 15.96
C SER A 231 1.41 59.51 16.11
N PHE A 232 2.47 59.73 16.91
CA PHE A 232 3.41 58.65 17.24
C PHE A 232 2.80 57.57 18.12
N LYS A 233 1.87 57.92 19.02
CA LYS A 233 1.10 56.92 19.77
C LYS A 233 0.24 56.05 18.83
N LEU A 234 -0.38 56.65 17.81
CA LEU A 234 -1.05 55.87 16.76
C LEU A 234 -0.06 54.96 16.02
N TYR A 235 1.12 55.46 15.64
CA TYR A 235 2.17 54.65 15.02
C TYR A 235 2.53 53.41 15.88
N ASP A 236 2.74 53.59 17.17
CA ASP A 236 3.07 52.49 18.09
C ASP A 236 1.93 51.46 18.17
N GLU A 237 0.67 51.91 18.27
CA GLU A 237 -0.46 50.98 18.32
C GLU A 237 -0.70 50.26 16.98
N VAL A 238 -0.54 50.93 15.84
CA VAL A 238 -0.79 50.30 14.53
C VAL A 238 0.32 49.30 14.18
N THR A 239 1.57 49.58 14.57
CA THR A 239 2.67 48.62 14.39
C THR A 239 2.52 47.40 15.27
N LEU A 240 2.11 47.55 16.54
CA LEU A 240 1.79 46.43 17.43
C LEU A 240 0.63 45.59 16.89
N PHE A 241 -0.42 46.24 16.41
CA PHE A 241 -1.58 45.57 15.82
C PHE A 241 -1.21 44.80 14.54
N LEU A 242 -0.40 45.41 13.67
CA LEU A 242 0.11 44.77 12.45
C LEU A 242 0.93 43.53 12.78
N ASP A 243 1.86 43.63 13.72
CA ASP A 243 2.69 42.48 14.16
C ASP A 243 1.83 41.34 14.71
N GLN A 244 0.86 41.64 15.59
CA GLN A 244 -0.07 40.65 16.12
C GLN A 244 -0.89 39.98 15.01
N SER A 245 -1.41 40.76 14.07
CA SER A 245 -2.22 40.23 12.96
C SER A 245 -1.40 39.30 12.06
N LEU A 246 -0.13 39.64 11.79
CA LEU A 246 0.79 38.80 11.05
C LEU A 246 1.12 37.50 11.80
N GLN A 247 1.35 37.57 13.12
CA GLN A 247 1.61 36.39 13.95
C GLN A 247 0.38 35.46 14.02
N ASP A 248 -0.81 36.02 14.17
CA ASP A 248 -2.06 35.26 14.17
C ASP A 248 -2.26 34.53 12.83
N ARG A 249 -1.95 35.20 11.71
CA ARG A 249 -1.97 34.58 10.38
C ARG A 249 -0.95 33.45 10.27
N VAL A 250 0.29 33.65 10.72
CA VAL A 250 1.33 32.60 10.73
C VAL A 250 0.86 31.40 11.56
N SER A 251 0.28 31.63 12.73
CA SER A 251 -0.25 30.57 13.60
C SER A 251 -1.40 29.80 12.93
N ARG A 252 -2.33 30.52 12.30
CA ARG A 252 -3.47 29.94 11.57
C ARG A 252 -3.00 29.04 10.43
N VAL A 253 -2.10 29.53 9.59
CA VAL A 253 -1.51 28.78 8.46
C VAL A 253 -0.75 27.55 8.94
N LYS A 254 0.05 27.66 10.01
CA LYS A 254 0.75 26.51 10.60
C LYS A 254 -0.22 25.46 11.13
N THR A 255 -1.31 25.88 11.76
CA THR A 255 -2.35 24.98 12.28
C THR A 255 -3.09 24.26 11.16
N GLU A 256 -3.47 24.98 10.11
CA GLU A 256 -4.09 24.41 8.91
C GLU A 256 -3.17 23.41 8.22
N LEU A 257 -1.89 23.76 8.04
CA LEU A 257 -0.88 22.87 7.48
C LEU A 257 -0.71 21.60 8.32
N ALA A 258 -0.61 21.73 9.65
CA ALA A 258 -0.50 20.58 10.54
C ALA A 258 -1.74 19.66 10.46
N PHE A 259 -2.93 20.24 10.35
CA PHE A 259 -4.17 19.48 10.16
C PHE A 259 -4.19 18.71 8.83
N VAL A 260 -3.78 19.35 7.74
CA VAL A 260 -3.65 18.70 6.42
C VAL A 260 -2.63 17.57 6.46
N MET A 261 -1.46 17.79 7.10
CA MET A 261 -0.45 16.74 7.28
C MET A 261 -0.99 15.55 8.09
N LEU A 262 -1.76 15.82 9.15
CA LEU A 262 -2.37 14.77 9.98
C LEU A 262 -3.36 13.94 9.16
N ILE A 263 -4.23 14.58 8.36
CA ILE A 263 -5.15 13.87 7.46
C ILE A 263 -4.36 13.01 6.46
N ALA A 264 -3.33 13.57 5.83
CA ALA A 264 -2.51 12.84 4.86
C ALA A 264 -1.84 11.60 5.50
N LEU A 265 -1.27 11.75 6.71
CA LEU A 265 -0.70 10.64 7.47
C LEU A 265 -1.76 9.61 7.86
N GLY A 266 -2.96 10.05 8.25
CA GLY A 266 -4.10 9.19 8.56
C GLY A 266 -4.53 8.35 7.36
N VAL A 267 -4.60 8.95 6.17
CA VAL A 267 -4.92 8.23 4.92
C VAL A 267 -3.82 7.22 4.58
N ILE A 268 -2.54 7.60 4.68
CA ILE A 268 -1.41 6.70 4.44
C ILE A 268 -1.47 5.51 5.41
N ALA A 269 -1.69 5.77 6.70
CA ALA A 269 -1.80 4.73 7.71
C ALA A 269 -2.99 3.80 7.46
N LEU A 270 -4.13 4.35 7.01
CA LEU A 270 -5.32 3.57 6.67
C LEU A 270 -5.06 2.67 5.46
N VAL A 271 -4.45 3.19 4.40
CA VAL A 271 -4.08 2.41 3.20
C VAL A 271 -3.08 1.32 3.57
N ALA A 272 -2.05 1.65 4.35
CA ALA A 272 -1.04 0.68 4.81
C ALA A 272 -1.67 -0.40 5.69
N GLY A 273 -2.56 -0.04 6.60
CA GLY A 273 -3.31 -0.98 7.45
C GLY A 273 -4.20 -1.90 6.62
N TRP A 274 -4.91 -1.36 5.63
CA TRP A 274 -5.78 -2.14 4.76
C TRP A 274 -4.97 -3.10 3.86
N ALA A 275 -3.88 -2.61 3.27
CA ALA A 275 -2.95 -3.43 2.50
C ALA A 275 -2.34 -4.55 3.36
N PHE A 276 -1.94 -4.25 4.60
CA PHE A 276 -1.42 -5.25 5.54
C PHE A 276 -2.44 -6.37 5.82
N VAL A 277 -3.71 -6.02 6.05
CA VAL A 277 -4.77 -7.01 6.29
C VAL A 277 -4.99 -7.90 5.04
N ILE A 278 -5.06 -7.31 3.85
CA ILE A 278 -5.25 -8.04 2.59
C ILE A 278 -4.05 -8.95 2.32
N LEU A 279 -2.83 -8.40 2.32
CA LEU A 279 -1.61 -9.16 2.05
C LEU A 279 -1.42 -10.30 3.04
N ARG A 280 -1.74 -10.09 4.32
CA ARG A 280 -1.66 -11.14 5.34
C ARG A 280 -2.65 -12.28 5.07
N ARG A 281 -3.88 -11.96 4.65
CA ARG A 281 -4.90 -12.98 4.29
C ARG A 281 -4.49 -13.76 3.04
N VAL A 282 -4.08 -13.05 1.99
CA VAL A 282 -3.62 -13.67 0.73
C VAL A 282 -2.43 -14.58 0.99
N ASN A 283 -1.41 -14.09 1.71
CA ASN A 283 -0.21 -14.89 1.99
C ASN A 283 -0.53 -16.16 2.78
N ARG A 284 -1.41 -16.07 3.79
CA ARG A 284 -1.85 -17.26 4.55
C ARG A 284 -2.58 -18.27 3.67
N ALA A 285 -3.48 -17.81 2.80
CA ALA A 285 -4.24 -18.67 1.91
C ALA A 285 -3.35 -19.34 0.85
N VAL A 286 -2.42 -18.60 0.26
CA VAL A 286 -1.44 -19.12 -0.72
C VAL A 286 -0.52 -20.17 -0.08
N ILE A 287 0.03 -19.90 1.11
CA ILE A 287 0.87 -20.88 1.83
C ILE A 287 0.06 -22.13 2.17
N GLY A 288 -1.20 -21.98 2.60
CA GLY A 288 -2.09 -23.10 2.88
C GLY A 288 -2.34 -23.99 1.65
N ALA A 289 -2.59 -23.39 0.49
CA ALA A 289 -2.78 -24.11 -0.77
C ALA A 289 -1.49 -24.80 -1.25
N ALA A 290 -0.32 -24.17 -1.09
CA ALA A 290 0.96 -24.77 -1.42
C ALA A 290 1.25 -26.02 -0.54
N HIS A 291 1.07 -25.91 0.77
CA HIS A 291 1.22 -27.03 1.70
C HIS A 291 0.26 -28.20 1.38
N ALA A 292 -0.95 -27.90 0.90
CA ALA A 292 -1.92 -28.92 0.49
C ALA A 292 -1.42 -29.71 -0.72
N LEU A 293 -0.85 -29.02 -1.71
CA LEU A 293 -0.26 -29.65 -2.89
C LEU A 293 0.93 -30.52 -2.53
N ASP A 294 1.81 -30.06 -1.66
CA ASP A 294 2.97 -30.83 -1.19
C ASP A 294 2.52 -32.15 -0.54
N GLN A 295 1.50 -32.12 0.32
CA GLN A 295 0.96 -33.34 0.95
C GLN A 295 0.38 -34.33 -0.06
N ILE A 296 -0.30 -33.84 -1.10
CA ILE A 296 -0.81 -34.70 -2.18
C ILE A 296 0.35 -35.30 -2.98
N ALA A 297 1.39 -34.51 -3.28
CA ALA A 297 2.57 -34.97 -4.01
C ALA A 297 3.34 -36.06 -3.23
N ASP A 298 3.39 -35.94 -1.91
CA ASP A 298 4.01 -36.93 -1.01
C ASP A 298 3.13 -38.18 -0.76
N GLY A 299 1.96 -38.26 -1.37
CA GLY A 299 1.03 -39.40 -1.25
C GLY A 299 0.16 -39.40 0.00
N ASN A 300 0.16 -38.32 0.78
CA ASN A 300 -0.70 -38.16 1.95
C ASN A 300 -2.06 -37.56 1.54
N LEU A 301 -3.03 -38.43 1.27
CA LEU A 301 -4.39 -38.05 0.83
C LEU A 301 -5.41 -37.93 1.97
N ASP A 302 -5.00 -38.09 3.24
CA ASP A 302 -5.90 -38.09 4.39
C ASP A 302 -6.01 -36.72 5.08
N SER A 303 -5.26 -35.72 4.58
CA SER A 303 -5.30 -34.38 5.14
C SER A 303 -6.56 -33.61 4.76
N VAL A 304 -7.15 -32.92 5.73
CA VAL A 304 -8.37 -32.14 5.52
C VAL A 304 -8.03 -30.77 4.94
N LEU A 305 -8.36 -30.58 3.67
CA LEU A 305 -8.28 -29.29 3.00
C LEU A 305 -9.53 -28.46 3.30
N LYS A 306 -9.37 -27.37 4.07
CA LYS A 306 -10.45 -26.41 4.35
C LYS A 306 -10.26 -25.16 3.51
N PRO A 307 -11.18 -24.83 2.59
CA PRO A 307 -11.15 -23.54 1.91
C PRO A 307 -11.39 -22.43 2.94
N ASP A 308 -10.45 -21.49 3.05
CA ASP A 308 -10.59 -20.26 3.84
C ASP A 308 -11.00 -19.15 2.87
N GLY A 309 -12.28 -18.78 2.89
CA GLY A 309 -12.84 -17.75 1.99
C GLY A 309 -13.61 -18.31 0.78
N ASN A 310 -14.28 -17.40 0.07
CA ASN A 310 -15.14 -17.68 -1.08
C ASN A 310 -14.59 -17.03 -2.36
N ASP A 311 -13.30 -16.72 -2.37
CA ASP A 311 -12.57 -16.11 -3.49
C ASP A 311 -11.93 -17.18 -4.40
N GLU A 312 -11.15 -16.75 -5.38
CA GLU A 312 -10.46 -17.65 -6.32
C GLU A 312 -9.52 -18.63 -5.62
N ILE A 313 -8.93 -18.25 -4.47
CA ILE A 313 -8.06 -19.14 -3.69
C ILE A 313 -8.91 -20.18 -2.95
N GLY A 314 -10.04 -19.78 -2.35
CA GLY A 314 -11.01 -20.70 -1.77
C GLY A 314 -11.53 -21.71 -2.80
N HIS A 315 -11.86 -21.25 -4.01
CA HIS A 315 -12.25 -22.11 -5.12
C HIS A 315 -11.13 -23.07 -5.54
N LEU A 316 -9.87 -22.62 -5.61
CA LEU A 316 -8.73 -23.47 -5.90
C LEU A 316 -8.58 -24.59 -4.85
N VAL A 317 -8.63 -24.26 -3.57
CA VAL A 317 -8.54 -25.25 -2.47
C VAL A 317 -9.69 -26.25 -2.54
N HIS A 318 -10.90 -25.80 -2.89
CA HIS A 318 -12.03 -26.68 -3.10
C HIS A 318 -11.78 -27.69 -4.23
N ARG A 319 -11.26 -27.24 -5.39
CA ARG A 319 -10.90 -28.13 -6.50
C ARG A 319 -9.80 -29.12 -6.13
N LEU A 320 -8.82 -28.70 -5.33
CA LEU A 320 -7.79 -29.60 -4.81
C LEU A 320 -8.37 -30.68 -3.91
N SER A 321 -9.37 -30.33 -3.07
CA SER A 321 -10.08 -31.30 -2.24
C SER A 321 -10.89 -32.31 -3.08
N GLU A 322 -11.56 -31.85 -4.14
CA GLU A 322 -12.25 -32.75 -5.09
C GLU A 322 -11.26 -33.73 -5.73
N MET A 323 -10.10 -33.25 -6.18
CA MET A 323 -9.06 -34.08 -6.78
C MET A 323 -8.48 -35.10 -5.79
N GLN A 324 -8.17 -34.68 -4.56
CA GLN A 324 -7.68 -35.56 -3.49
C GLN A 324 -8.68 -36.70 -3.22
N SER A 325 -9.98 -36.37 -3.11
CA SER A 325 -11.05 -37.35 -2.91
C SER A 325 -11.15 -38.34 -4.08
N GLN A 326 -11.06 -37.86 -5.32
CA GLN A 326 -11.06 -38.72 -6.51
C GLN A 326 -9.85 -39.67 -6.54
N LEU A 327 -8.64 -39.17 -6.24
CA LEU A 327 -7.42 -39.98 -6.18
C LEU A 327 -7.55 -41.08 -5.12
N ARG A 328 -8.02 -40.71 -3.92
CA ARG A 328 -8.23 -41.66 -2.83
C ARG A 328 -9.22 -42.77 -3.22
N ASN A 329 -10.33 -42.40 -3.84
CA ASN A 329 -11.34 -43.36 -4.30
C ASN A 329 -10.81 -44.28 -5.41
N ARG A 330 -9.99 -43.77 -6.33
CA ARG A 330 -9.34 -44.59 -7.38
C ARG A 330 -8.37 -45.60 -6.78
N LEU A 331 -7.48 -45.17 -5.88
CA LEU A 331 -6.54 -46.08 -5.21
C LEU A 331 -7.26 -47.15 -4.40
N ALA A 332 -8.34 -46.80 -3.70
CA ALA A 332 -9.17 -47.77 -2.99
C ALA A 332 -9.85 -48.77 -3.93
N ALA A 333 -10.35 -48.32 -5.09
CA ALA A 333 -10.95 -49.19 -6.10
C ALA A 333 -9.93 -50.14 -6.74
N GLU A 334 -8.74 -49.64 -7.08
CA GLU A 334 -7.63 -50.45 -7.60
C GLU A 334 -7.18 -51.51 -6.59
N SER A 335 -7.02 -51.14 -5.32
CA SER A 335 -6.69 -52.09 -4.25
C SER A 335 -7.74 -53.18 -4.13
N LYS A 336 -9.04 -52.82 -4.16
CA LYS A 336 -10.14 -53.79 -4.07
C LYS A 336 -10.17 -54.74 -5.26
N ALA A 337 -9.95 -54.25 -6.47
CA ALA A 337 -9.89 -55.07 -7.67
C ALA A 337 -8.69 -56.03 -7.65
N ALA A 338 -7.54 -55.57 -7.15
CA ALA A 338 -6.36 -56.41 -6.95
C ALA A 338 -6.64 -57.54 -5.95
N ASP A 339 -7.31 -57.25 -4.83
CA ASP A 339 -7.70 -58.24 -3.83
C ASP A 339 -8.70 -59.27 -4.38
N GLU A 340 -9.66 -58.84 -5.21
CA GLU A 340 -10.63 -59.73 -5.85
C GLU A 340 -9.97 -60.70 -6.84
N ASN A 341 -9.09 -60.19 -7.70
CA ASN A 341 -8.31 -61.02 -8.63
C ASN A 341 -7.45 -62.05 -7.88
N LEU A 342 -6.83 -61.63 -6.76
CA LEU A 342 -6.05 -62.52 -5.92
C LEU A 342 -6.91 -63.65 -5.33
N ARG A 343 -8.14 -63.33 -4.87
CA ARG A 343 -9.08 -64.33 -4.35
C ARG A 343 -9.51 -65.35 -5.40
N ILE A 344 -9.79 -64.93 -6.64
CA ILE A 344 -10.16 -65.84 -7.74
C ILE A 344 -9.02 -66.82 -8.02
N LYS A 345 -7.78 -66.31 -8.11
CA LYS A 345 -6.60 -67.15 -8.32
C LYS A 345 -6.45 -68.19 -7.20
N ILE A 346 -6.55 -67.77 -5.94
CA ILE A 346 -6.47 -68.68 -4.78
C ILE A 346 -7.57 -69.74 -4.83
N GLY A 347 -8.79 -69.36 -5.24
CA GLY A 347 -9.90 -70.30 -5.39
C GLY A 347 -9.64 -71.38 -6.44
N LEU A 348 -9.15 -70.99 -7.62
CA LEU A 348 -8.80 -71.93 -8.70
C LEU A 348 -7.64 -72.85 -8.31
N ASP A 349 -6.64 -72.35 -7.57
CA ASP A 349 -5.46 -73.11 -7.16
C ASP A 349 -5.79 -74.31 -6.26
N ASN A 350 -6.93 -74.28 -5.55
CA ASN A 350 -7.33 -75.28 -4.57
C ASN A 350 -8.49 -76.19 -5.01
N VAL A 351 -9.01 -76.08 -6.24
CA VAL A 351 -10.08 -76.97 -6.73
C VAL A 351 -9.50 -78.32 -7.17
N ALA A 352 -10.23 -79.42 -6.94
CA ALA A 352 -9.80 -80.78 -7.28
C ALA A 352 -9.78 -81.09 -8.78
N THR A 353 -10.55 -80.33 -9.57
CA THR A 353 -10.58 -80.45 -11.03
C THR A 353 -9.24 -79.99 -11.61
N ASN A 354 -8.69 -80.74 -12.57
CA ASN A 354 -7.43 -80.36 -13.22
C ASN A 354 -7.70 -79.27 -14.26
N VAL A 355 -7.33 -78.02 -13.95
CA VAL A 355 -7.57 -76.86 -14.82
C VAL A 355 -6.25 -76.30 -15.33
N MET A 356 -6.20 -76.07 -16.63
CA MET A 356 -5.12 -75.40 -17.34
C MET A 356 -5.72 -74.28 -18.19
N VAL A 357 -5.07 -73.12 -18.25
CA VAL A 357 -5.50 -72.02 -19.13
C VAL A 357 -4.33 -71.61 -20.01
N ALA A 358 -4.61 -71.46 -21.30
CA ALA A 358 -3.68 -70.91 -22.27
C ALA A 358 -4.18 -69.55 -22.79
N ASP A 359 -3.25 -68.65 -23.08
CA ASP A 359 -3.56 -67.37 -23.73
C ASP A 359 -3.95 -67.56 -25.21
N ASN A 360 -4.25 -66.46 -25.91
CA ASN A 360 -4.57 -66.48 -27.34
C ASN A 360 -3.41 -66.93 -28.25
N ALA A 361 -2.17 -66.88 -27.76
CA ALA A 361 -1.00 -67.42 -28.44
C ALA A 361 -0.81 -68.92 -28.14
N LEU A 362 -1.70 -69.52 -27.35
CA LEU A 362 -1.68 -70.90 -26.87
C LEU A 362 -0.49 -71.23 -25.95
N ASN A 363 0.05 -70.23 -25.26
CA ASN A 363 0.99 -70.44 -24.16
C ASN A 363 0.21 -70.70 -22.89
N ILE A 364 0.59 -71.72 -22.14
CA ILE A 364 -0.04 -72.05 -20.86
C ILE A 364 0.31 -70.95 -19.84
N ILE A 365 -0.66 -70.12 -19.47
CA ILE A 365 -0.49 -68.99 -18.53
C ILE A 365 -0.90 -69.34 -17.10
N TYR A 366 -1.64 -70.44 -16.92
CA TYR A 366 -2.10 -70.87 -15.61
C TYR A 366 -2.32 -72.38 -15.57
N MET A 367 -1.96 -72.99 -14.43
CA MET A 367 -2.27 -74.37 -14.09
C MET A 367 -2.53 -74.45 -12.59
N ASN A 368 -3.65 -75.07 -12.21
CA ASN A 368 -3.93 -75.24 -10.79
C ASN A 368 -3.13 -76.40 -10.17
N ARG A 369 -3.19 -76.53 -8.84
CA ARG A 369 -2.45 -77.57 -8.11
C ARG A 369 -2.80 -78.98 -8.59
N ALA A 370 -4.09 -79.27 -8.77
CA ALA A 370 -4.56 -80.59 -9.23
C ALA A 370 -3.98 -80.96 -10.61
N ALA A 371 -3.99 -80.04 -11.58
CA ALA A 371 -3.41 -80.28 -12.90
C ALA A 371 -1.90 -80.56 -12.81
N ASN A 372 -1.16 -79.79 -12.02
CA ASN A 372 0.27 -80.03 -11.79
C ASN A 372 0.52 -81.43 -11.22
N GLU A 373 -0.26 -81.86 -10.21
CA GLU A 373 -0.16 -83.19 -9.61
C GLU A 373 -0.52 -84.31 -10.60
N LEU A 374 -1.58 -84.13 -11.41
CA LEU A 374 -1.97 -85.07 -12.45
C LEU A 374 -0.81 -85.29 -13.43
N PHE A 375 -0.29 -84.22 -14.03
CA PHE A 375 0.75 -84.33 -15.05
C PHE A 375 2.06 -84.88 -14.49
N ALA A 376 2.42 -84.55 -13.25
CA ALA A 376 3.56 -85.15 -12.57
C ALA A 376 3.39 -86.67 -12.40
N ARG A 377 2.20 -87.13 -11.98
CA ARG A 377 1.91 -88.55 -11.79
C ARG A 377 1.93 -89.36 -13.10
N VAL A 378 1.42 -88.78 -14.19
CA VAL A 378 1.28 -89.48 -15.47
C VAL A 378 2.43 -89.25 -16.45
N GLU A 379 3.43 -88.45 -16.07
CA GLU A 379 4.54 -88.02 -16.95
C GLU A 379 5.24 -89.20 -17.64
N LYS A 380 5.56 -90.25 -16.89
CA LYS A 380 6.25 -91.44 -17.41
C LYS A 380 5.43 -92.17 -18.48
N ASP A 381 4.11 -92.17 -18.33
CA ASP A 381 3.20 -92.82 -19.28
C ASP A 381 3.05 -91.95 -20.53
N LEU A 382 2.81 -90.64 -20.37
CA LEU A 382 2.71 -89.69 -21.46
C LEU A 382 3.97 -89.67 -22.35
N ARG A 383 5.16 -89.87 -21.76
CA ARG A 383 6.43 -89.96 -22.50
C ARG A 383 6.50 -91.10 -23.51
N ARG A 384 5.63 -92.12 -23.43
CA ARG A 384 5.56 -93.20 -24.43
C ARG A 384 5.15 -92.66 -25.81
N ASP A 385 4.22 -91.72 -25.83
CA ASP A 385 3.70 -91.10 -27.07
C ASP A 385 4.23 -89.68 -27.30
N LEU A 386 4.70 -89.01 -26.24
CA LEU A 386 5.26 -87.66 -26.26
C LEU A 386 6.65 -87.64 -25.58
N PRO A 387 7.72 -88.09 -26.26
CA PRO A 387 9.04 -88.28 -25.63
C PRO A 387 9.63 -87.05 -24.93
N ASN A 388 9.30 -85.85 -25.42
CA ASN A 388 9.78 -84.57 -24.88
C ASN A 388 8.88 -83.97 -23.80
N PHE A 389 7.84 -84.68 -23.37
CA PHE A 389 6.90 -84.19 -22.35
C PHE A 389 7.60 -84.02 -20.99
N SER A 390 7.46 -82.82 -20.39
CA SER A 390 7.93 -82.53 -19.04
C SER A 390 6.86 -81.79 -18.25
N ALA A 391 6.44 -82.38 -17.12
CA ALA A 391 5.42 -81.78 -16.26
C ALA A 391 5.89 -80.45 -15.63
N ALA A 392 7.17 -80.36 -15.28
CA ALA A 392 7.77 -79.16 -14.67
C ALA A 392 7.92 -77.97 -15.64
N ALA A 393 7.87 -78.22 -16.94
CA ALA A 393 8.03 -77.20 -17.98
C ALA A 393 6.71 -76.85 -18.68
N LEU A 394 5.55 -77.22 -18.11
CA LEU A 394 4.25 -76.96 -18.73
C LEU A 394 3.83 -75.48 -18.64
N LEU A 395 4.05 -74.82 -17.49
CA LEU A 395 3.71 -73.41 -17.35
C LEU A 395 4.64 -72.57 -18.25
N GLY A 396 4.05 -71.75 -19.11
CA GLY A 396 4.74 -70.96 -20.13
C GLY A 396 5.03 -71.71 -21.44
N ALA A 397 4.85 -73.04 -21.50
CA ALA A 397 5.00 -73.78 -22.75
C ALA A 397 3.83 -73.53 -23.70
N ASN A 398 4.13 -73.60 -25.01
CA ASN A 398 3.12 -73.54 -26.04
C ASN A 398 2.51 -74.93 -26.29
N ILE A 399 1.19 -75.05 -26.36
CA ILE A 399 0.53 -76.35 -26.48
C ILE A 399 0.76 -77.04 -27.83
N ASP A 400 1.25 -76.34 -28.84
CA ASP A 400 1.52 -76.90 -30.18
C ASP A 400 2.43 -78.13 -30.11
N VAL A 401 3.40 -78.12 -29.20
CA VAL A 401 4.40 -79.20 -29.07
C VAL A 401 3.80 -80.54 -28.64
N PHE A 402 2.56 -80.53 -28.14
CA PHE A 402 1.83 -81.73 -27.70
C PHE A 402 0.88 -82.29 -28.76
N HIS A 403 0.78 -81.66 -29.94
CA HIS A 403 -0.18 -82.03 -30.98
C HIS A 403 0.53 -82.47 -32.27
N LYS A 404 0.04 -83.56 -32.89
CA LYS A 404 0.59 -84.06 -34.17
C LYS A 404 0.38 -83.08 -35.34
N ASN A 405 -0.67 -82.27 -35.31
CA ASN A 405 -0.97 -81.26 -36.33
C ASN A 405 -1.38 -79.92 -35.68
N PRO A 406 -0.43 -79.12 -35.18
CA PRO A 406 -0.73 -77.90 -34.42
C PRO A 406 -1.65 -76.90 -35.14
N ALA A 407 -1.53 -76.80 -36.47
CA ALA A 407 -2.37 -75.93 -37.28
C ALA A 407 -3.87 -76.29 -37.18
N HIS A 408 -4.19 -77.58 -37.04
CA HIS A 408 -5.55 -78.05 -36.84
C HIS A 408 -6.12 -77.60 -35.48
N GLN A 409 -5.37 -77.79 -34.39
CA GLN A 409 -5.82 -77.36 -33.06
C GLN A 409 -5.93 -75.85 -32.94
N ARG A 410 -5.01 -75.07 -33.52
CA ARG A 410 -5.12 -73.62 -33.60
C ARG A 410 -6.42 -73.18 -34.27
N ALA A 411 -6.74 -73.75 -35.43
CA ALA A 411 -7.97 -73.42 -36.16
C ALA A 411 -9.25 -73.84 -35.41
N LEU A 412 -9.20 -74.96 -34.67
CA LEU A 412 -10.30 -75.42 -33.83
C LEU A 412 -10.55 -74.47 -32.66
N LEU A 413 -9.49 -74.12 -31.92
CA LEU A 413 -9.58 -73.27 -30.72
C LEU A 413 -9.98 -71.83 -31.06
N GLN A 414 -9.56 -71.30 -32.22
CA GLN A 414 -9.97 -69.97 -32.70
C GLN A 414 -11.46 -69.89 -33.07
N LYS A 415 -12.08 -71.01 -33.47
CA LYS A 415 -13.49 -71.08 -33.86
C LYS A 415 -14.38 -71.58 -32.73
N LEU A 416 -13.83 -71.75 -31.53
CA LEU A 416 -14.52 -72.34 -30.39
C LEU A 416 -15.52 -71.33 -29.80
N THR A 417 -16.81 -71.51 -30.07
CA THR A 417 -17.87 -70.63 -29.54
C THR A 417 -18.48 -71.14 -28.24
N GLY A 418 -18.15 -72.36 -27.81
CA GLY A 418 -18.73 -72.99 -26.63
C GLY A 418 -17.87 -74.14 -26.11
N LYS A 419 -18.40 -74.91 -25.14
CA LYS A 419 -17.67 -76.05 -24.57
C LYS A 419 -17.47 -77.14 -25.61
N HIS A 420 -16.22 -77.56 -25.83
CA HIS A 420 -15.88 -78.70 -26.67
C HIS A 420 -15.30 -79.82 -25.81
N ARG A 421 -15.93 -80.99 -25.86
CA ARG A 421 -15.50 -82.16 -25.10
C ARG A 421 -14.95 -83.21 -26.05
N SER A 422 -13.73 -83.67 -25.78
CA SER A 422 -13.06 -84.69 -26.60
C SER A 422 -12.39 -85.73 -25.71
N THR A 423 -12.43 -87.00 -26.13
CA THR A 423 -11.67 -88.08 -25.48
C THR A 423 -10.44 -88.37 -26.31
N ILE A 424 -9.28 -88.41 -25.66
CA ILE A 424 -8.00 -88.75 -26.29
C ILE A 424 -7.38 -89.95 -25.58
N ALA A 425 -6.69 -90.79 -26.35
CA ALA A 425 -5.80 -91.80 -25.82
C ALA A 425 -4.35 -91.34 -26.04
N VAL A 426 -3.57 -91.21 -24.96
CA VAL A 426 -2.17 -90.79 -25.02
C VAL A 426 -1.38 -91.42 -23.87
N GLY A 427 -0.20 -91.96 -24.18
CA GLY A 427 0.66 -92.63 -23.20
C GLY A 427 0.08 -93.92 -22.63
N GLY A 428 -0.89 -94.53 -23.31
CA GLY A 428 -1.68 -95.65 -22.77
C GLY A 428 -2.75 -95.22 -21.76
N ARG A 429 -3.03 -93.92 -21.63
CA ARG A 429 -4.09 -93.35 -20.78
C ARG A 429 -5.22 -92.78 -21.61
N THR A 430 -6.43 -92.80 -21.05
CA THR A 430 -7.63 -92.19 -21.66
C THR A 430 -8.00 -90.92 -20.91
N PHE A 431 -7.85 -89.77 -21.56
CA PHE A 431 -8.23 -88.47 -21.01
C PHE A 431 -9.48 -87.95 -21.68
N VAL A 432 -10.36 -87.35 -20.88
CA VAL A 432 -11.44 -86.51 -21.35
C VAL A 432 -11.04 -85.06 -21.13
N LEU A 433 -11.03 -84.28 -22.21
CA LEU A 433 -10.72 -82.87 -22.20
C LEU A 433 -12.03 -82.11 -22.40
N THR A 434 -12.30 -81.15 -21.50
CA THR A 434 -13.36 -80.17 -21.68
C THR A 434 -12.73 -78.81 -21.92
N VAL A 435 -12.80 -78.33 -23.15
CA VAL A 435 -12.19 -77.09 -23.61
C VAL A 435 -13.26 -76.00 -23.65
N THR A 436 -13.01 -74.86 -23.00
CA THR A 436 -13.96 -73.74 -22.91
C THR A 436 -13.24 -72.42 -23.24
N PRO A 437 -13.79 -71.54 -24.10
CA PRO A 437 -13.20 -70.23 -24.36
C PRO A 437 -13.34 -69.33 -23.12
N VAL A 438 -12.28 -68.62 -22.77
CA VAL A 438 -12.31 -67.58 -21.72
C VAL A 438 -12.62 -66.26 -22.41
N LEU A 439 -13.79 -65.71 -22.16
CA LEU A 439 -14.26 -64.46 -22.78
C LEU A 439 -14.19 -63.31 -21.77
N ASN A 440 -13.89 -62.10 -22.25
CA ASN A 440 -14.07 -60.87 -21.47
C ASN A 440 -15.52 -60.36 -21.57
N ASP A 441 -15.84 -59.28 -20.84
CA ASP A 441 -17.18 -58.67 -20.81
C ASP A 441 -17.68 -58.16 -22.17
N SER A 442 -16.76 -57.92 -23.12
CA SER A 442 -17.07 -57.52 -24.49
C SER A 442 -17.24 -58.69 -25.47
N GLY A 443 -17.14 -59.93 -24.98
CA GLY A 443 -17.25 -61.14 -25.80
C GLY A 443 -15.98 -61.50 -26.58
N GLN A 444 -14.88 -60.78 -26.37
CA GLN A 444 -13.59 -61.12 -26.95
C GLN A 444 -12.95 -62.27 -26.18
N GLN A 445 -12.44 -63.27 -26.89
CA GLN A 445 -11.70 -64.37 -26.31
C GLN A 445 -10.33 -63.89 -25.80
N LEU A 446 -10.06 -64.10 -24.51
CA LEU A 446 -8.80 -63.83 -23.83
C LEU A 446 -7.88 -65.06 -23.81
N GLY A 447 -8.45 -66.24 -23.96
CA GLY A 447 -7.72 -67.50 -23.96
C GLY A 447 -8.64 -68.70 -23.99
N THR A 448 -8.11 -69.85 -23.59
CA THR A 448 -8.85 -71.11 -23.53
C THR A 448 -8.55 -71.84 -22.23
N ALA A 449 -9.58 -72.22 -21.50
CA ALA A 449 -9.48 -73.09 -20.33
C ALA A 449 -9.72 -74.55 -20.75
N VAL A 450 -8.89 -75.45 -20.26
CA VAL A 450 -8.99 -76.89 -20.50
C VAL A 450 -9.06 -77.60 -19.15
N GLU A 451 -10.13 -78.34 -18.96
CA GLU A 451 -10.30 -79.28 -17.86
C GLU A 451 -9.86 -80.67 -18.31
N TRP A 452 -9.04 -81.34 -17.50
CA TRP A 452 -8.53 -82.69 -17.76
C TRP A 452 -9.12 -83.71 -16.78
N LEU A 453 -9.67 -84.79 -17.31
CA LEU A 453 -10.18 -85.92 -16.53
C LEU A 453 -9.55 -87.22 -17.01
N ASP A 454 -8.78 -87.89 -16.15
CA ASP A 454 -8.22 -89.22 -16.43
C ASP A 454 -9.31 -90.28 -16.20
N ARG A 455 -9.80 -90.90 -17.28
CA ARG A 455 -10.78 -92.01 -17.25
C ARG A 455 -10.13 -93.36 -17.54
N THR A 456 -8.80 -93.47 -17.49
CA THR A 456 -8.09 -94.70 -17.87
C THR A 456 -8.58 -95.91 -17.08
N GLY A 457 -8.74 -95.76 -15.76
CA GLY A 457 -9.26 -96.83 -14.90
C GLY A 457 -10.68 -97.24 -15.25
N GLU A 458 -11.57 -96.28 -15.47
CA GLU A 458 -12.97 -96.54 -15.82
C GLU A 458 -13.09 -97.25 -17.18
N VAL A 459 -12.38 -96.76 -18.19
CA VAL A 459 -12.42 -97.33 -19.55
C VAL A 459 -11.81 -98.73 -19.59
N ALA A 460 -10.77 -99.01 -18.80
CA ALA A 460 -10.22 -100.36 -18.68
C ALA A 460 -11.26 -101.35 -18.14
N ILE A 461 -12.06 -100.93 -17.16
CA ILE A 461 -13.13 -101.75 -16.58
C ILE A 461 -14.30 -101.91 -17.56
N GLU A 462 -14.71 -100.85 -18.25
CA GLU A 462 -15.76 -100.91 -19.29
C GLU A 462 -15.41 -101.95 -20.38
N ASN A 463 -14.15 -101.96 -20.83
CA ASN A 463 -13.68 -102.93 -21.82
C ASN A 463 -13.63 -104.37 -21.28
N GLU A 464 -13.21 -104.57 -20.02
CA GLU A 464 -13.23 -105.88 -19.36
C GLU A 464 -14.65 -106.44 -19.29
N VAL A 465 -15.62 -105.61 -18.90
CA VAL A 465 -17.04 -105.97 -18.87
C VAL A 465 -17.55 -106.30 -20.28
N ALA A 466 -17.23 -105.48 -21.29
CA ALA A 466 -17.66 -105.71 -22.66
C ALA A 466 -17.16 -107.04 -23.25
N MET A 467 -15.92 -107.42 -22.97
CA MET A 467 -15.36 -108.71 -23.40
C MET A 467 -16.13 -109.88 -22.78
N ILE A 468 -16.46 -109.79 -21.50
CA ILE A 468 -17.15 -110.85 -20.77
C ILE A 468 -18.60 -110.99 -21.25
N VAL A 469 -19.29 -109.88 -21.46
CA VAL A 469 -20.65 -109.87 -22.05
C VAL A 469 -20.64 -110.48 -23.45
N SER A 470 -19.63 -110.18 -24.27
CA SER A 470 -19.49 -110.76 -25.60
C SER A 470 -19.16 -112.26 -25.58
N ALA A 471 -18.37 -112.73 -24.60
CA ALA A 471 -18.08 -114.16 -24.42
C ALA A 471 -19.34 -114.94 -24.02
N ALA A 472 -20.12 -114.40 -23.09
CA ALA A 472 -21.40 -114.96 -22.66
C ALA A 472 -22.42 -115.04 -23.82
N ALA A 473 -22.48 -114.00 -24.66
CA ALA A 473 -23.35 -113.98 -25.85
C ALA A 473 -22.99 -115.06 -26.88
N ASN A 474 -21.72 -115.48 -26.93
CA ASN A 474 -21.23 -116.55 -27.81
C ASN A 474 -21.31 -117.95 -27.15
N GLY A 475 -21.98 -118.07 -26.00
CA GLY A 475 -22.22 -119.34 -25.31
C GLY A 475 -21.10 -119.79 -24.36
N ASP A 476 -20.07 -118.97 -24.13
CA ASP A 476 -19.00 -119.26 -23.17
C ASP A 476 -19.26 -118.54 -21.84
N PHE A 477 -19.82 -119.27 -20.88
CA PHE A 477 -20.09 -118.80 -19.52
C PHE A 477 -18.92 -119.06 -18.55
N THR A 478 -17.75 -119.48 -19.01
CA THR A 478 -16.62 -119.81 -18.11
C THR A 478 -15.82 -118.58 -17.68
N GLN A 479 -15.97 -117.45 -18.36
CA GLN A 479 -15.26 -116.20 -18.05
C GLN A 479 -15.82 -115.54 -16.77
N ARG A 480 -14.94 -114.90 -15.97
CA ARG A 480 -15.29 -114.14 -14.76
C ARG A 480 -14.56 -112.80 -14.73
N VAL A 481 -15.22 -111.75 -14.24
CA VAL A 481 -14.66 -110.41 -14.01
C VAL A 481 -13.75 -110.46 -12.78
N ALA A 482 -12.51 -109.97 -12.88
CA ALA A 482 -11.62 -109.92 -11.73
C ALA A 482 -12.14 -108.90 -10.71
N SER A 483 -12.29 -109.30 -9.45
CA SER A 483 -12.74 -108.37 -8.38
C SER A 483 -11.58 -107.56 -7.77
N GLU A 484 -10.34 -107.96 -8.04
CA GLU A 484 -9.14 -107.37 -7.47
C GLU A 484 -8.84 -105.99 -8.07
N GLY A 485 -8.61 -104.99 -7.22
CA GLY A 485 -8.30 -103.60 -7.63
C GLY A 485 -9.48 -102.74 -8.09
N LYS A 486 -10.73 -103.22 -7.99
CA LYS A 486 -11.94 -102.43 -8.32
C LYS A 486 -12.58 -101.87 -7.04
N GLU A 487 -13.06 -100.64 -7.10
CA GLU A 487 -13.71 -99.96 -5.96
C GLU A 487 -15.11 -99.44 -6.32
N GLY A 488 -15.95 -99.24 -5.30
CA GLY A 488 -17.28 -98.64 -5.41
C GLY A 488 -18.20 -99.34 -6.42
N PHE A 489 -18.80 -98.54 -7.31
CA PHE A 489 -19.74 -99.02 -8.33
C PHE A 489 -19.18 -100.16 -9.19
N PHE A 490 -17.91 -100.11 -9.55
CA PHE A 490 -17.30 -101.10 -10.46
C PHE A 490 -17.05 -102.46 -9.80
N LEU A 491 -16.75 -102.49 -8.49
CA LEU A 491 -16.65 -103.74 -7.74
C LEU A 491 -18.01 -104.44 -7.64
N GLN A 492 -19.06 -103.66 -7.41
CA GLN A 492 -20.43 -104.16 -7.33
C GLN A 492 -20.90 -104.72 -8.69
N LEU A 493 -20.55 -104.04 -9.78
CA LEU A 493 -20.83 -104.52 -11.14
C LEU A 493 -20.10 -105.84 -11.46
N ALA A 494 -18.83 -105.96 -11.07
CA ALA A 494 -18.06 -107.19 -11.25
C ALA A 494 -18.68 -108.39 -10.51
N HIS A 495 -19.14 -108.20 -9.27
CA HIS A 495 -19.80 -109.25 -8.49
C HIS A 495 -21.11 -109.71 -9.13
N ASN A 496 -21.96 -108.76 -9.55
CA ASN A 496 -23.25 -109.06 -10.17
C ASN A 496 -23.09 -109.80 -11.51
N LEU A 497 -22.12 -109.41 -12.34
CA LEU A 497 -21.83 -110.10 -13.60
C LEU A 497 -21.34 -111.53 -13.35
N ASN A 498 -20.50 -111.75 -12.34
CA ASN A 498 -20.03 -113.09 -11.97
C ASN A 498 -21.11 -114.01 -11.38
N GLN A 499 -22.22 -113.47 -10.86
CA GLN A 499 -23.38 -114.27 -10.44
C GLN A 499 -24.28 -114.67 -11.62
N LEU A 500 -24.25 -113.90 -12.71
CA LEU A 500 -25.11 -114.07 -13.88
C LEU A 500 -24.54 -115.07 -14.89
N LEU A 501 -23.21 -115.27 -14.84
CA LEU A 501 -22.41 -116.23 -15.61
C LEU A 501 -22.09 -117.46 -14.76
#